data_AF-A0A2D7VL64-F1
#
_entry.id   AF-A0A2D7VL64-F1
#
_cell.length_a   1.000
_cell.length_b   1.000
_cell.length_c   1.000
_cell.angle_alpha   90.00
_cell.angle_beta   90.00
_cell.angle_gamma   90.00
#
_symmetry.space_group_name_H-M   'P 1'
#
loop_
_entity.id
_entity.type
_entity.pdbx_description
1 polymer ?
#
loop_
_entity_poly.entity_id
_entity_poly.type
_entity_poly.pdbx_seq_one_letter_code
_entity_poly.pdbx_strand_id
1 'polypeptide(L)'
;MKNGYRRIQASWGRFAHDLDTQESGLDAAEIIASAKRFTESRNLSVDWSALDHLQPPELIDTLASSLPFSPEEKQGLVEAVVMGDRAELLRALCEFGAATTEDGSPVSH
;
A
#
# COMPACT_ATOMS: atom_id res chain seq x y z
N MET A 1 -40.97 17.69 -24.54
CA MET A 1 -40.58 17.17 -23.21
C MET A 1 -39.10 16.84 -23.27
N LYS A 2 -38.27 17.75 -22.74
CA LYS A 2 -37.44 17.54 -21.53
C LYS A 2 -36.41 16.42 -21.70
N ASN A 3 -35.21 16.84 -22.06
CA ASN A 3 -33.95 16.09 -22.08
C ASN A 3 -33.85 15.19 -20.84
N GLY A 4 -34.10 13.89 -21.02
CA GLY A 4 -33.91 12.89 -19.98
C GLY A 4 -32.41 12.58 -19.83
N TYR A 5 -31.91 12.56 -18.59
CA TYR A 5 -30.58 12.06 -18.29
C TYR A 5 -30.56 10.53 -18.28
N ARG A 6 -29.40 9.93 -18.59
CA ARG A 6 -29.21 8.48 -18.44
C ARG A 6 -29.30 8.12 -16.96
N ARG A 7 -30.16 7.16 -16.64
CA ARG A 7 -30.27 6.57 -15.30
C ARG A 7 -29.39 5.33 -15.24
N ILE A 8 -28.56 5.24 -14.21
CA ILE A 8 -27.73 4.06 -13.95
C ILE A 8 -28.15 3.50 -12.60
N GLN A 9 -28.25 2.17 -12.53
CA GLN A 9 -28.27 1.44 -11.28
C GLN A 9 -26.85 0.96 -11.00
N ALA A 10 -26.13 1.70 -10.16
CA ALA A 10 -24.75 1.34 -9.80
C ALA A 10 -24.76 0.23 -8.75
N SER A 11 -23.89 -0.76 -8.94
CA SER A 11 -23.60 -1.77 -7.92
C SER A 11 -22.38 -1.34 -7.12
N TRP A 12 -22.57 -1.10 -5.83
CA TRP A 12 -21.51 -0.69 -4.90
C TRP A 12 -21.01 -1.84 -4.02
N GLY A 13 -21.54 -3.05 -4.20
CA GLY A 13 -21.26 -4.18 -3.30
C GLY A 13 -19.78 -4.51 -3.15
N ARG A 14 -18.97 -4.28 -4.20
CA ARG A 14 -17.51 -4.48 -4.16
C ARG A 14 -16.76 -3.53 -3.21
N PHE A 15 -17.38 -2.41 -2.82
CA PHE A 15 -16.82 -1.39 -1.92
C PHE A 15 -17.44 -1.46 -0.53
N ALA A 16 -18.17 -2.53 -0.19
CA ALA A 16 -18.82 -2.65 1.11
C ALA A 16 -17.81 -2.62 2.27
N HIS A 17 -16.57 -3.08 2.03
CA HIS A 17 -15.50 -3.07 3.02
C HIS A 17 -14.97 -1.67 3.33
N ASP A 18 -15.14 -0.68 2.44
CA ASP A 18 -14.73 0.71 2.70
C ASP A 18 -15.55 1.35 3.85
N LEU A 19 -16.70 0.76 4.20
CA LEU A 19 -17.53 1.17 5.33
C LEU A 19 -17.14 0.47 6.63
N ASP A 20 -16.24 -0.51 6.57
CA ASP A 20 -15.77 -1.22 7.74
C ASP A 20 -14.84 -0.31 8.55
N THR A 21 -15.28 0.02 9.76
CA THR A 21 -14.52 0.85 10.71
C THR A 21 -13.87 0.01 11.81
N GLN A 22 -13.93 -1.31 11.71
CA GLN A 22 -13.29 -2.18 12.70
C GLN A 22 -11.77 -2.03 12.63
N GLU A 23 -11.15 -1.95 13.81
CA GLU A 23 -9.69 -2.00 13.89
C GLU A 23 -9.21 -3.33 13.32
N SER A 24 -8.33 -3.24 12.34
CA SER A 24 -7.85 -4.37 11.55
C SER A 24 -6.92 -5.33 12.33
N GLY A 25 -6.69 -5.09 13.62
CA GLY A 25 -5.79 -5.88 14.45
C GLY A 25 -4.32 -5.85 13.98
N LEU A 26 -3.96 -4.86 13.16
CA LEU A 26 -2.65 -4.76 12.53
C LEU A 26 -1.61 -4.19 13.49
N ASP A 27 -0.43 -4.81 13.50
CA ASP A 27 0.71 -4.34 14.28
C ASP A 27 1.56 -3.36 13.44
N ALA A 28 1.46 -2.07 13.76
CA ALA A 28 2.26 -1.02 13.13
C ALA A 28 3.77 -1.25 13.28
N ALA A 29 4.21 -1.86 14.39
CA ALA A 29 5.62 -2.12 14.64
C ALA A 29 6.18 -3.15 13.65
N GLU A 30 5.41 -4.17 13.30
CA GLU A 30 5.83 -5.17 12.31
C GLU A 30 5.92 -4.56 10.90
N ILE A 31 4.98 -3.69 10.54
CA ILE A 31 4.98 -2.98 9.25
C ILE A 31 6.18 -2.03 9.14
N ILE A 32 6.45 -1.24 10.18
CA ILE A 32 7.61 -0.34 10.23
C ILE A 32 8.90 -1.16 10.16
N ALA A 33 8.98 -2.30 10.85
CA ALA A 33 10.17 -3.14 10.85
C ALA A 33 10.50 -3.68 9.45
N SER A 34 9.51 -4.17 8.69
CA SER A 34 9.75 -4.61 7.31
C SER A 34 10.17 -3.46 6.40
N ALA A 35 9.52 -2.30 6.52
CA ALA A 35 9.83 -1.13 5.72
C ALA A 35 11.25 -0.61 6.00
N LYS A 36 11.68 -0.59 7.28
CA LYS A 36 13.06 -0.21 7.66
C LYS A 36 14.09 -1.09 6.99
N ARG A 37 13.93 -2.42 7.04
CA ARG A 37 14.85 -3.36 6.37
C ARG A 37 14.96 -3.10 4.86
N PHE A 38 13.83 -2.84 4.20
CA PHE A 38 13.81 -2.50 2.78
C PHE A 38 14.54 -1.19 2.47
N THR A 39 14.33 -0.15 3.27
CA THR A 39 14.99 1.14 3.06
C THR A 39 16.49 1.07 3.35
N GLU A 40 16.90 0.30 4.36
CA GLU A 40 18.29 0.09 4.72
C GLU A 40 19.04 -0.66 3.62
N SER A 41 18.46 -1.72 3.04
CA SER A 41 19.09 -2.47 1.94
C SER A 41 19.28 -1.62 0.67
N ARG A 42 18.45 -0.59 0.48
CA ARG A 42 18.45 0.30 -0.68
C ARG A 42 19.07 1.68 -0.41
N ASN A 43 19.67 1.89 0.77
CA ASN A 43 20.23 3.18 1.21
C ASN A 43 19.25 4.36 1.07
N LEU A 44 17.96 4.13 1.34
CA LEU A 44 16.93 5.16 1.28
C LEU A 44 16.85 5.89 2.63
N SER A 45 16.79 7.22 2.58
CA SER A 45 16.52 8.05 3.76
C SER A 45 15.02 8.24 3.91
N VAL A 46 14.47 7.78 5.03
CA VAL A 46 13.05 7.93 5.38
C VAL A 46 12.93 8.64 6.72
N ASP A 47 12.05 9.64 6.78
CA ASP A 47 11.68 10.29 8.03
C ASP A 47 10.66 9.45 8.79
N TRP A 48 11.16 8.51 9.61
CA TRP A 48 10.33 7.65 10.44
C TRP A 48 9.51 8.42 11.48
N SER A 49 9.98 9.59 11.92
CA SER A 49 9.26 10.38 12.93
C SER A 49 7.94 10.93 12.39
N ALA A 50 7.84 11.16 11.08
CA ALA A 50 6.60 11.54 10.41
C ALA A 50 5.59 10.38 10.35
N LEU A 51 6.02 9.13 10.53
CA LEU A 51 5.19 7.93 10.41
C LEU A 51 4.75 7.36 11.76
N ASP A 52 5.48 7.64 12.85
CA ASP A 52 5.25 7.08 14.19
C ASP A 52 3.85 7.36 14.79
N HIS A 53 3.13 8.35 14.25
CA HIS A 53 1.81 8.75 14.74
C HIS A 53 0.65 8.27 13.86
N LEU A 54 0.95 7.67 12.70
CA LEU A 54 -0.06 7.21 11.76
C LEU A 54 -0.75 5.95 12.27
N GLN A 55 -2.05 5.85 12.03
CA GLN A 55 -2.75 4.59 12.26
C GLN A 55 -2.35 3.56 11.20
N PRO A 56 -2.45 2.24 11.47
CA PRO A 56 -1.96 1.22 10.54
C PRO A 56 -2.47 1.35 9.10
N PRO A 57 -3.75 1.66 8.82
CA PRO A 57 -4.22 1.91 7.46
C PRO A 57 -3.50 3.07 6.76
N GLU A 58 -3.36 4.21 7.46
CA GLU A 58 -2.70 5.41 6.95
C GLU A 58 -1.20 5.15 6.73
N LEU A 59 -0.57 4.43 7.64
CA LEU A 59 0.82 4.00 7.54
C LEU A 59 1.05 3.14 6.30
N ILE A 60 0.18 2.15 6.04
CA ILE A 60 0.26 1.28 4.87
C ILE A 60 0.14 2.09 3.58
N ASP A 61 -0.86 2.95 3.47
CA ASP A 61 -1.09 3.76 2.26
C ASP A 61 0.07 4.76 2.04
N THR A 62 0.63 5.32 3.10
CA THR A 62 1.78 6.22 3.05
C THR A 62 3.04 5.50 2.59
N LEU A 63 3.30 4.30 3.11
CA LEU A 63 4.45 3.48 2.70
C LEU A 63 4.29 2.98 1.26
N ALA A 64 3.11 2.51 0.86
CA ALA A 64 2.82 2.05 -0.50
C ALA A 64 3.07 3.13 -1.56
N SER A 65 2.75 4.38 -1.23
CA SER A 65 2.96 5.52 -2.13
C SER A 65 4.40 6.04 -2.12
N SER A 66 5.05 6.06 -0.95
CA SER A 66 6.37 6.67 -0.76
C SER A 66 7.53 5.75 -1.14
N LEU A 67 7.37 4.44 -0.95
CA LEU A 67 8.43 3.49 -1.28
C LEU A 67 8.53 3.29 -2.81
N PRO A 68 9.75 3.07 -3.34
CA PRO A 68 10.01 2.88 -4.77
C PRO A 68 9.63 1.48 -5.26
N PHE A 69 8.39 1.07 -5.04
CA PHE A 69 7.80 -0.13 -5.63
C PHE A 69 7.55 0.07 -7.13
N SER A 70 7.61 -1.02 -7.89
CA SER A 70 7.25 -1.04 -9.30
C SER A 70 5.77 -0.70 -9.51
N PRO A 71 5.35 -0.28 -10.72
CA PRO A 71 3.95 -0.07 -11.04
C PRO A 71 3.07 -1.31 -10.76
N GLU A 72 3.58 -2.51 -11.04
CA GLU A 72 2.88 -3.77 -10.82
C GLU A 72 2.71 -4.08 -9.32
N GLU A 73 3.75 -3.85 -8.52
CA GLU A 73 3.70 -4.00 -7.06
C GLU A 73 2.71 -3.02 -6.43
N LYS A 74 2.72 -1.76 -6.87
CA LYS A 74 1.75 -0.74 -6.43
C LYS A 74 0.33 -1.11 -6.83
N GLN A 75 0.15 -1.66 -8.04
CA GLN A 75 -1.16 -2.12 -8.49
C GLN A 75 -1.66 -3.30 -7.64
N GLY A 76 -0.78 -4.24 -7.27
CA GLY A 76 -1.12 -5.32 -6.34
C GLY A 76 -1.60 -4.80 -4.97
N LEU A 77 -0.94 -3.76 -4.43
CA LEU A 77 -1.35 -3.12 -3.17
C LEU A 77 -2.73 -2.47 -3.27
N VAL A 78 -3.07 -1.84 -4.40
CA VAL A 78 -4.39 -1.23 -4.63
C VAL A 78 -5.48 -2.30 -4.81
N GLU A 79 -5.15 -3.43 -5.43
CA GLU A 79 -6.08 -4.55 -5.65
C GLU A 79 -6.36 -5.38 -4.39
N ALA A 80 -5.45 -5.33 -3.41
CA ALA A 80 -5.70 -5.84 -2.07
C ALA A 80 -6.71 -4.95 -1.33
N VAL A 81 -8.00 -5.23 -1.57
CA VAL A 81 -9.13 -4.47 -1.00
C VAL A 81 -9.30 -4.68 0.50
N VAL A 82 -8.86 -5.82 1.03
CA VAL A 82 -8.89 -6.12 2.47
C VAL A 82 -7.62 -5.59 3.12
N MET A 83 -7.77 -4.85 4.22
CA MET A 83 -6.64 -4.18 4.89
C MET A 83 -5.57 -5.15 5.41
N GLY A 84 -5.99 -6.34 5.90
CA GLY A 84 -5.08 -7.41 6.31
C GLY A 84 -4.21 -7.92 5.15
N ASP A 85 -4.85 -8.29 4.04
CA ASP A 85 -4.16 -8.78 2.83
C ASP A 85 -3.20 -7.72 2.27
N ARG A 86 -3.59 -6.44 2.31
CA ARG A 86 -2.73 -5.33 1.88
C ARG A 86 -1.50 -5.18 2.78
N ALA A 87 -1.68 -5.29 4.10
CA ALA A 87 -0.58 -5.22 5.06
C ALA A 87 0.41 -6.38 4.86
N GLU A 88 -0.10 -7.59 4.66
CA GLU A 88 0.71 -8.78 4.38
C GLU A 88 1.49 -8.62 3.07
N LEU A 89 0.83 -8.15 2.00
CA LEU A 89 1.48 -7.89 0.71
C LEU A 89 2.57 -6.82 0.84
N LEU A 90 2.30 -5.69 1.51
CA LEU A 90 3.28 -4.63 1.72
C LEU A 90 4.54 -5.17 2.43
N ARG A 91 4.36 -5.95 3.50
CA ARG A 91 5.45 -6.58 4.22
C ARG A 91 6.25 -7.53 3.34
N ALA A 92 5.56 -8.40 2.61
CA ALA A 92 6.20 -9.35 1.69
C ALA A 92 7.06 -8.63 0.65
N LEU A 93 6.54 -7.57 0.02
CA LEU A 93 7.29 -6.75 -0.94
C LEU A 93 8.54 -6.12 -0.29
N CYS A 94 8.41 -5.60 0.94
CA CYS A 94 9.56 -5.07 1.68
C CYS A 94 10.60 -6.15 1.98
N GLU A 95 10.18 -7.34 2.41
CA GLU A 95 11.08 -8.44 2.74
C GLU A 95 11.81 -8.99 1.51
N PHE A 96 11.10 -9.18 0.39
CA PHE A 96 11.71 -9.60 -0.87
C PHE A 96 12.66 -8.54 -1.42
N GLY A 97 12.22 -7.29 -1.48
CA GLY A 97 13.04 -6.17 -1.97
C GLY A 97 14.23 -5.85 -1.05
N ALA A 98 14.20 -6.28 0.21
CA ALA A 98 15.36 -6.22 1.10
C ALA A 98 16.39 -7.31 0.80
N ALA A 99 15.93 -8.49 0.39
CA ALA A 99 16.78 -9.61 -0.01
C ALA A 99 17.35 -9.46 -1.43
N THR A 100 16.61 -8.79 -2.32
CA THR A 100 17.04 -8.47 -3.69
C THR A 100 17.54 -7.04 -3.75
N THR A 101 18.85 -6.83 -3.60
CA THR A 101 19.48 -5.58 -4.04
C THR A 101 19.42 -5.54 -5.57
N GLU A 102 18.38 -4.93 -6.12
CA GLU A 102 18.23 -4.77 -7.56
C GLU A 102 19.26 -3.76 -8.10
N ASP A 103 20.21 -4.28 -8.88
CA ASP A 103 20.97 -3.52 -9.86
C ASP A 103 19.99 -2.75 -10.75
N GLY A 104 20.04 -1.42 -10.67
CA GLY A 104 19.19 -0.53 -11.46
C GLY A 104 19.44 -0.74 -12.96
N SER A 105 18.53 -1.44 -13.64
CA SER A 105 18.42 -1.38 -15.08
C SER A 105 17.44 -0.27 -15.46
N PRO A 106 17.86 0.78 -16.17
CA PRO A 106 16.95 1.80 -16.65
C PRO A 106 16.14 1.18 -17.78
N VAL A 107 14.82 1.03 -17.60
CA VAL A 107 13.93 0.70 -18.71
C VAL A 107 13.84 1.95 -19.59
N SER A 108 14.63 1.94 -20.66
CA SER A 108 14.52 2.90 -21.76
C SER A 108 13.17 2.70 -22.43
N HIS A 109 12.36 3.76 -22.48
CA HIS A 109 11.25 3.92 -23.42
C HIS A 109 11.56 5.06 -24.39
#